data_AF-A0A7S2GQT3-F1
#
_entry.id   AF-A0A7S2GQT3-F1
#
_cell.length_a   1.000
_cell.length_b   1.000
_cell.length_c   1.000
_cell.angle_alpha   90.00
_cell.angle_beta   90.00
_cell.angle_gamma   90.00
#
_symmetry.space_group_name_H-M   'P 1'
#
loop_
_entity.id
_entity.type
_entity.pdbx_description
1 polymer ?
#
loop_
_entity_poly.entity_id
_entity_poly.type
_entity_poly.pdbx_seq_one_letter_code
_entity_poly.pdbx_strand_id
1 'polypeptide(L)'
;ASASSVVELEWQGVCAAKVTYSVEWRLACHGCLGCVGCAFCRERRRPRPATCKESRVVLTGLPVGARIQVRVEARLPGPRSGAPEVRLPGTWSAELTLPTSPAESCGKDLAETPATPTTTSLGWDNDDDVLCCY
;
A
#
# COMPACT_ATOMS: atom_id res chain seq x y z
N ALA A 1 8.18 -4.49 -23.66
CA ALA A 1 8.28 -4.50 -22.19
C ALA A 1 7.11 -3.69 -21.64
N SER A 2 6.26 -4.29 -20.80
CA SER A 2 5.20 -3.51 -20.13
C SER A 2 5.86 -2.59 -19.13
N ALA A 3 5.61 -1.28 -19.24
CA ALA A 3 6.17 -0.32 -18.29
C ALA A 3 5.62 -0.58 -16.87
N SER A 4 6.52 -0.61 -15.88
CA SER A 4 6.17 -0.81 -14.47
C SER A 4 6.56 0.39 -13.62
N SER A 5 5.69 0.75 -12.67
CA SER A 5 5.90 1.79 -11.67
C SER A 5 6.33 1.18 -10.33
N VAL A 6 6.97 2.02 -9.52
CA VAL A 6 7.33 1.77 -8.12
C VAL A 6 6.64 2.81 -7.25
N VAL A 7 6.13 2.41 -6.09
CA VAL A 7 5.59 3.33 -5.07
C VAL A 7 6.11 2.91 -3.71
N GLU A 8 6.53 3.89 -2.92
CA GLU A 8 6.85 3.70 -1.52
C GLU A 8 5.66 4.15 -0.68
N LEU A 9 5.25 3.30 0.24
CA LEU A 9 4.12 3.55 1.12
C LEU A 9 4.63 3.60 2.55
N GLU A 10 4.19 4.59 3.30
CA GLU A 10 4.49 4.76 4.72
C GLU A 10 3.19 4.96 5.49
N TRP A 11 3.12 4.46 6.73
CA TRP A 11 1.97 4.65 7.62
C TRP A 11 2.44 4.86 9.05
N GLN A 12 1.50 5.31 9.91
CA GLN A 12 1.79 5.46 11.33
C GLN A 12 2.08 4.11 11.97
N GLY A 13 3.23 3.99 12.63
CA GLY A 13 3.60 2.78 13.37
C GLY A 13 2.66 2.50 14.55
N VAL A 14 2.56 1.24 14.94
CA VAL A 14 1.84 0.84 16.16
C VAL A 14 2.88 0.73 17.27
N CYS A 15 2.62 1.38 18.41
CA CYS A 15 3.49 1.34 19.58
C CYS A 15 3.47 -0.05 20.24
N ALA A 16 4.32 -0.96 19.76
CA ALA A 16 4.45 -2.31 20.31
C ALA A 16 5.89 -2.83 20.18
N ALA A 17 6.32 -3.65 21.15
CA ALA A 17 7.67 -4.24 21.15
C ALA A 17 7.93 -5.16 19.94
N LYS A 18 6.87 -5.80 19.42
CA LYS A 18 6.91 -6.63 18.22
C LYS A 18 5.62 -6.40 17.43
N VAL A 19 5.75 -5.97 16.19
CA VAL A 19 4.64 -5.82 15.26
C VAL A 19 5.05 -6.37 13.90
N THR A 20 4.10 -6.99 13.21
CA THR A 20 4.22 -7.36 11.80
C THR A 20 3.06 -6.73 11.05
N TYR A 21 3.32 -6.17 9.88
CA TYR A 21 2.30 -5.57 9.04
C TYR A 21 2.00 -6.50 7.86
N SER A 22 0.72 -6.77 7.65
CA SER A 22 0.20 -7.36 6.41
C SER A 22 -0.34 -6.23 5.55
N VAL A 23 0.30 -5.97 4.41
CA VAL A 23 -0.11 -4.97 3.44
C VAL A 23 -0.85 -5.69 2.31
N GLU A 24 -2.03 -5.21 1.98
CA GLU A 24 -2.80 -5.69 0.84
C GLU A 24 -3.03 -4.54 -0.12
N TRP A 25 -2.87 -4.80 -1.42
CA TRP A 25 -3.17 -3.80 -2.44
C TRP A 25 -3.98 -4.39 -3.58
N ARG A 26 -4.74 -3.55 -4.27
CA ARG A 26 -5.54 -3.93 -5.43
C ARG A 26 -5.60 -2.80 -6.45
N LEU A 27 -5.85 -3.13 -7.71
CA LEU A 27 -6.12 -2.11 -8.74
C LEU A 27 -7.53 -1.56 -8.54
N ALA A 28 -7.64 -0.23 -8.48
CA ALA A 28 -8.92 0.45 -8.55
C ALA A 28 -9.50 0.33 -9.97
N CYS A 29 -10.82 0.12 -10.05
CA CYS A 29 -11.52 0.04 -11.34
C CYS A 29 -12.12 1.41 -11.67
N HIS A 30 -11.53 2.12 -12.62
CA HIS A 30 -12.11 3.34 -13.14
C HIS A 30 -13.11 3.02 -14.27
N GLY A 31 -14.28 3.66 -14.27
CA GLY A 31 -15.26 3.56 -15.37
C GLY A 31 -16.29 2.43 -15.25
N CYS A 32 -16.13 1.50 -14.31
CA CYS A 32 -17.14 0.49 -14.01
C CYS A 32 -17.99 0.90 -12.79
N LEU A 33 -18.64 2.06 -12.87
CA LEU A 33 -19.66 2.47 -11.91
C LEU A 33 -20.80 1.43 -11.96
N GLY A 34 -20.92 0.61 -10.91
CA GLY A 34 -21.99 -0.38 -10.78
C GLY A 34 -21.68 -1.81 -11.23
N CYS A 35 -20.47 -2.13 -11.72
CA CYS A 35 -20.15 -3.51 -12.12
C CYS A 35 -19.79 -4.38 -10.90
N VAL A 36 -20.78 -4.75 -10.10
CA VAL A 36 -20.67 -5.85 -9.15
C VAL A 36 -20.71 -7.16 -9.94
N GLY A 37 -19.54 -7.68 -10.34
CA GLY A 37 -19.45 -9.03 -10.94
C GLY A 37 -18.77 -9.15 -12.31
N CYS A 38 -18.24 -8.08 -12.90
CA CYS A 38 -17.40 -8.22 -14.09
C CYS A 38 -16.13 -9.01 -13.73
N ALA A 39 -15.84 -10.10 -14.44
CA ALA A 39 -14.65 -10.94 -14.21
C ALA A 39 -13.35 -10.12 -14.26
N PHE A 40 -13.28 -9.13 -15.15
CA PHE A 40 -12.15 -8.21 -15.25
C PHE A 40 -11.98 -7.32 -14.02
N CYS A 41 -13.09 -6.80 -13.47
CA CYS A 41 -13.06 -6.03 -12.22
C CYS A 41 -12.73 -6.91 -11.02
N ARG A 42 -13.20 -8.16 -11.01
CA ARG A 42 -12.92 -9.13 -9.94
C ARG A 42 -11.43 -9.46 -9.86
N GLU A 43 -10.79 -9.71 -10.99
CA GLU A 43 -9.35 -10.00 -11.03
C GLU A 43 -8.52 -8.77 -10.61
N ARG A 44 -8.89 -7.57 -11.08
CA ARG A 44 -8.22 -6.32 -10.69
C ARG A 44 -8.37 -5.98 -9.21
N ARG A 45 -9.53 -6.27 -8.62
CA ARG A 45 -9.81 -6.06 -7.20
C ARG A 45 -9.24 -7.14 -6.29
N ARG A 46 -8.63 -8.19 -6.83
CA ARG A 46 -8.03 -9.25 -6.02
C ARG A 46 -6.89 -8.67 -5.17
N PRO A 47 -6.99 -8.71 -3.83
CA PRO A 47 -5.93 -8.24 -2.96
C PRO A 47 -4.65 -9.04 -3.18
N ARG A 48 -3.54 -8.33 -3.27
CA ARG A 48 -2.19 -8.90 -3.35
C ARG A 48 -1.50 -8.65 -2.02
N PRO A 49 -1.14 -9.71 -1.27
CA PRO A 49 -0.55 -9.56 0.05
C PRO A 49 0.95 -9.33 -0.02
N ALA A 50 1.46 -8.54 0.92
CA ALA A 50 2.86 -8.37 1.26
C ALA A 50 2.98 -8.32 2.79
N THR A 51 4.12 -8.71 3.34
CA THR A 51 4.35 -8.70 4.79
C THR A 51 5.66 -7.99 5.08
N CYS A 52 5.65 -7.10 6.07
CA CYS A 52 6.81 -6.33 6.48
C CYS A 52 6.81 -6.10 8.00
N LYS A 53 7.97 -5.73 8.56
CA LYS A 53 8.13 -5.43 10.00
C LYS A 53 8.25 -3.94 10.28
N GLU A 54 8.50 -3.15 9.24
CA GLU A 54 8.62 -1.70 9.29
C GLU A 54 7.29 -1.06 8.89
N SER A 55 7.04 0.17 9.33
CA SER A 55 5.84 0.94 8.96
C SER A 55 5.94 1.55 7.56
N ARG A 56 6.64 0.86 6.65
CA ARG A 56 6.83 1.23 5.25
C ARG A 56 6.99 -0.01 4.36
N VAL A 57 6.61 0.12 3.10
CA VAL A 57 6.84 -0.91 2.07
C VAL A 57 7.03 -0.28 0.69
N VAL A 58 7.89 -0.90 -0.12
CA VAL A 58 8.04 -0.54 -1.54
C VAL A 58 7.29 -1.57 -2.39
N LEU A 59 6.28 -1.11 -3.13
CA LEU A 59 5.57 -1.94 -4.10
C LEU A 59 6.17 -1.72 -5.49
N THR A 60 6.55 -2.81 -6.14
CA THR A 60 7.16 -2.81 -7.48
C THR A 60 6.29 -3.58 -8.47
N GLY A 61 6.55 -3.40 -9.77
CA GLY A 61 5.83 -4.13 -10.82
C GLY A 61 4.38 -3.69 -11.02
N LEU A 62 4.02 -2.49 -10.53
CA LEU A 62 2.68 -1.94 -10.69
C LEU A 62 2.50 -1.39 -12.12
N PRO A 63 1.32 -1.47 -12.74
CA PRO A 63 1.12 -0.87 -14.05
C PRO A 63 1.26 0.65 -13.97
N VAL A 64 2.03 1.24 -14.88
CA VAL A 64 2.21 2.71 -14.95
C VAL A 64 0.87 3.41 -15.14
N GLY A 65 0.66 4.52 -14.42
CA GLY A 65 -0.60 5.28 -14.45
C GLY A 65 -1.81 4.55 -13.84
N ALA A 66 -1.63 3.37 -13.23
CA ALA A 66 -2.71 2.70 -12.56
C ALA A 66 -3.12 3.44 -11.29
N ARG A 67 -4.38 3.23 -10.90
CA ARG A 67 -4.87 3.59 -9.59
C ARG A 67 -4.91 2.35 -8.71
N ILE A 68 -4.44 2.48 -7.47
CA ILE A 68 -4.46 1.40 -6.50
C ILE A 68 -5.20 1.83 -5.24
N GLN A 69 -5.71 0.84 -4.51
CA GLN A 69 -6.09 1.01 -3.11
C GLN A 69 -5.22 0.08 -2.28
N VAL A 70 -4.88 0.53 -1.07
CA VAL A 70 -4.03 -0.20 -0.15
C VAL A 70 -4.74 -0.33 1.19
N ARG A 71 -4.53 -1.44 1.88
CA ARG A 71 -4.96 -1.67 3.26
C ARG A 71 -3.78 -2.25 4.04
N VAL A 72 -3.62 -1.82 5.28
CA VAL A 72 -2.59 -2.34 6.18
C VAL A 72 -3.27 -2.96 7.40
N GLU A 73 -2.86 -4.16 7.79
CA GLU A 73 -3.27 -4.83 9.03
C GLU A 73 -2.04 -4.97 9.94
N ALA A 74 -2.12 -4.45 11.16
CA ALA A 74 -1.11 -4.69 12.19
C ALA A 74 -1.39 -6.03 12.86
N ARG A 75 -0.33 -6.83 13.03
CA ARG A 75 -0.36 -8.14 13.67
C ARG A 75 0.60 -8.14 14.84
N LEU A 76 0.05 -8.26 16.04
CA LEU A 76 0.80 -8.25 17.28
C LEU A 76 0.77 -9.65 17.90
N PRO A 77 1.92 -10.20 18.31
CA PRO A 77 1.92 -11.47 19.04
C PRO A 77 1.12 -11.30 20.34
N GLY A 78 0.40 -12.35 20.73
CA GLY A 78 -0.32 -12.36 22.00
C GLY A 78 0.62 -12.14 23.19
N PRO A 79 0.11 -11.63 24.32
CA PRO A 79 0.93 -11.25 25.48
C PRO A 79 1.63 -12.44 26.16
N ARG A 80 1.25 -13.67 25.83
CA ARG A 80 1.80 -14.91 26.39
C ARG A 80 2.07 -15.91 25.27
N SER A 81 3.02 -16.81 25.49
CA SER A 81 3.24 -17.94 24.58
C SER A 81 1.95 -18.75 24.40
N GLY A 82 1.53 -18.96 23.16
CA GLY A 82 0.29 -19.66 22.81
C GLY A 82 -0.98 -18.80 22.86
N ALA A 83 -0.92 -17.53 23.28
CA ALA A 83 -2.04 -16.61 23.14
C ALA A 83 -2.27 -16.26 21.65
N PRO A 84 -3.53 -16.05 21.23
CA PRO A 84 -3.83 -15.66 19.87
C PRO A 84 -3.18 -14.32 19.51
N GLU A 85 -2.86 -14.17 18.24
CA GLU A 85 -2.37 -12.91 17.67
C GLU A 85 -3.49 -11.86 17.67
N VAL A 86 -3.17 -10.64 18.10
CA VAL A 86 -4.08 -9.50 18.00
C VAL A 86 -3.91 -8.88 16.63
N ARG A 87 -5.04 -8.66 15.94
CA ARG A 87 -5.08 -8.07 14.60
C ARG A 87 -5.80 -6.74 14.63
N LEU A 88 -5.15 -5.72 14.09
CA LEU A 88 -5.68 -4.36 13.95
C LEU A 88 -5.86 -4.10 12.45
N PRO A 89 -7.04 -4.42 11.89
CA PRO A 89 -7.29 -4.23 10.47
C PRO A 89 -7.48 -2.76 10.16
N GLY A 90 -6.67 -2.22 9.25
CA GLY A 90 -6.90 -0.90 8.67
C GLY A 90 -8.03 -0.89 7.65
N THR A 91 -8.45 0.32 7.28
CA THR A 91 -9.39 0.54 6.19
C THR A 91 -8.67 0.54 4.83
N TRP A 92 -9.43 0.38 3.75
CA TRP A 92 -8.88 0.62 2.41
C TRP A 92 -8.66 2.12 2.22
N SER A 93 -7.48 2.47 1.72
CA SER A 93 -7.12 3.85 1.38
C SER A 93 -8.02 4.43 0.30
N ALA A 94 -7.99 5.76 0.19
CA ALA A 94 -8.37 6.45 -1.04
C ALA A 94 -7.58 5.91 -2.25
N GLU A 95 -8.10 6.15 -3.45
CA GLU A 95 -7.40 5.75 -4.68
C GLU A 95 -6.09 6.53 -4.83
N LEU A 96 -4.98 5.80 -4.92
CA LEU A 96 -3.64 6.33 -5.16
C LEU A 96 -3.32 6.20 -6.64
N THR A 97 -3.08 7.33 -7.31
CA THR A 97 -2.67 7.35 -8.71
C THR A 97 -1.16 7.21 -8.80
N LEU A 98 -0.68 6.16 -9.46
CA LEU A 98 0.74 5.94 -9.67
C LEU A 98 1.27 6.91 -10.73
N PRO A 99 2.51 7.40 -10.58
CA PRO A 99 3.10 8.26 -11.57
C PRO A 99 3.13 7.56 -12.94
N THR A 100 2.64 8.26 -13.95
CA THR A 100 2.98 7.95 -15.33
C THR A 100 4.43 8.38 -15.50
N SER A 101 5.36 7.44 -15.70
CA SER A 101 6.75 7.79 -16.03
C SER A 101 6.73 8.87 -17.13
N PRO A 102 7.39 10.02 -16.95
CA PRO A 102 7.57 10.97 -18.04
C PRO A 102 8.63 10.38 -18.97
N ALA A 103 8.24 9.45 -19.82
CA ALA A 103 9.03 9.17 -21.01
C ALA A 103 8.72 10.29 -22.01
N GLU A 104 9.75 11.11 -22.28
CA GLU A 104 9.86 12.09 -23.36
C GLU A 104 9.34 13.51 -23.09
N SER A 105 10.09 14.29 -22.30
CA SER A 105 10.53 15.58 -22.84
C SER A 105 11.94 15.38 -23.41
N CYS A 106 12.04 15.33 -24.73
CA CYS A 106 13.31 15.39 -25.44
C CYS A 106 13.91 16.79 -25.21
N GLY A 107 14.75 16.92 -24.19
CA GLY A 107 15.49 18.13 -23.86
C GLY A 107 16.84 17.73 -23.29
N LYS A 108 17.86 17.80 -24.15
CA LYS A 108 19.28 17.58 -23.80
C LYS A 108 19.64 18.48 -22.60
N ASP A 109 20.06 17.87 -21.51
CA ASP A 109 21.30 18.15 -20.77
C ASP A 109 21.21 17.66 -19.31
N LEU A 110 22.31 17.04 -18.87
CA LEU A 110 22.77 16.81 -17.50
C LEU A 110 22.04 15.82 -16.55
N ALA A 111 22.88 14.90 -16.06
CA ALA A 111 22.82 14.17 -14.79
C ALA A 111 21.73 13.10 -14.63
N GLU A 112 22.16 11.85 -14.86
CA GLU A 112 21.53 10.62 -14.40
C GLU A 112 21.26 10.70 -12.88
N THR A 113 20.04 11.09 -12.52
CA THR A 113 19.54 11.05 -11.14
C THR A 113 18.67 9.79 -11.02
N PRO A 114 18.95 8.87 -10.07
CA PRO A 114 18.11 7.69 -9.90
C PRO A 114 16.68 8.13 -9.58
N ALA A 115 15.70 7.54 -10.27
CA ALA A 115 14.29 7.85 -10.09
C ALA A 115 13.89 7.67 -8.62
N THR A 116 13.68 8.79 -7.93
CA THR A 116 13.24 8.78 -6.53
C THR A 116 11.87 8.11 -6.46
N PRO A 117 11.67 7.09 -5.59
CA PRO A 117 10.35 6.50 -5.40
C PRO A 117 9.37 7.58 -4.94
N THR A 118 8.16 7.56 -5.49
CA THR A 118 7.08 8.40 -4.98
C THR A 118 6.65 7.86 -3.63
N THR A 119 7.03 8.56 -2.56
CA THR A 119 6.59 8.26 -1.19
C THR A 119 5.16 8.77 -0.99
N THR A 120 4.27 7.90 -0.52
CA THR A 120 2.90 8.25 -0.16
C THR A 120 2.63 7.83 1.28
N SER A 121 2.23 8.80 2.12
CA SER A 121 1.76 8.54 3.48
C SER A 121 0.29 8.07 3.44
N LEU A 122 0.01 6.92 4.06
CA LEU A 122 -1.32 6.38 4.26
C LEU A 122 -1.85 6.86 5.62
N GLY A 123 -3.03 7.50 5.60
CA GLY A 123 -3.78 7.77 6.82
C GLY A 123 -4.29 6.45 7.39
N TRP A 124 -3.86 6.11 8.60
CA TRP A 124 -4.39 4.96 9.33
C TRP A 124 -5.33 5.48 10.41
N ASP A 125 -6.59 5.69 10.04
CA ASP A 125 -7.67 6.01 10.98
C ASP A 125 -7.98 4.76 11.81
N ASN A 126 -7.30 4.61 12.95
CA ASN A 126 -7.85 3.89 14.08
C ASN A 126 -8.50 4.95 14.97
N ASP A 127 -9.81 5.13 14.85
CA ASP A 127 -10.64 6.06 15.63
C ASP A 127 -10.75 5.68 17.13
N ASP A 128 -9.87 4.81 17.62
CA ASP A 128 -9.78 4.48 19.03
C ASP A 128 -8.46 5.02 19.55
N ASP A 129 -8.57 5.92 20.54
CA ASP A 129 -7.61 6.29 21.57
C ASP A 129 -6.93 5.02 22.17
N VAL A 130 -6.10 4.32 21.39
CA VAL A 130 -5.22 3.28 21.91
C VAL A 130 -4.10 4.02 22.61
N LEU A 131 -4.41 4.37 23.86
CA LEU A 131 -3.52 4.82 24.91
C LEU A 131 -2.10 4.29 24.65
N CYS A 132 -1.22 5.19 24.25
CA CYS A 132 0.21 5.01 24.43
C CYS A 132 0.47 4.98 25.94
N CYS A 133 0.27 3.82 26.56
CA CYS A 133 0.70 3.56 27.92
C CYS A 133 1.56 2.30 27.91
N TYR A 134 2.88 2.52 27.85
CA TYR A 134 3.86 1.72 28.58
C TYR A 134 4.95 2.66 29.09
#